data_AF-A0A5S3VTF1-F1
#
_entry.id   AF-A0A5S3VTF1-F1
#
_cell.length_a   1.000
_cell.length_b   1.000
_cell.length_c   1.000
_cell.angle_alpha   90.00
_cell.angle_beta   90.00
_cell.angle_gamma   90.00
#
_symmetry.space_group_name_H-M   'P 1'
#
loop_
_entity.id
_entity.type
_entity.pdbx_description
1 polymer ?
#
loop_
_entity_poly.entity_id
_entity_poly.type
_entity_poly.pdbx_seq_one_letter_code
_entity_poly.pdbx_strand_id
1 'polypeptide(L)'
;ATMPVTLETATKKLGAHNSVASFTVPLGATINMDGTAIMQGVATVFIAQVFAVDLTISDYLMVILTATLASVGTAGVPGVGLIMLAMVLNQVG
;
A
#
# COMPACT_ATOMS: atom_id res chain seq x y z
N ALA A 1 -3.70 12.93 -11.95
CA ALA A 1 -4.80 13.92 -12.02
C ALA A 1 -4.67 15.03 -10.97
N THR A 2 -4.36 14.72 -9.70
CA THR A 2 -4.30 15.72 -8.61
C THR A 2 -2.97 16.48 -8.48
N MET A 3 -1.90 15.98 -9.09
CA MET A 3 -0.54 16.50 -8.94
C MET A 3 -0.38 18.02 -9.15
N PRO A 4 -0.98 18.67 -10.19
CA PRO A 4 -0.87 20.11 -10.37
C PRO A 4 -1.51 20.91 -9.21
N VAL A 5 -2.66 20.45 -8.71
CA VAL A 5 -3.38 21.08 -7.59
C VAL A 5 -2.59 20.94 -6.28
N THR A 6 -1.94 19.79 -6.07
CA THR A 6 -1.07 19.56 -4.91
C THR A 6 0.16 20.46 -4.95
N LEU A 7 0.80 20.60 -6.11
CA LEU A 7 1.96 21.50 -6.29
C LEU A 7 1.60 22.96 -6.02
N GLU A 8 0.47 23.44 -6.54
CA GLU A 8 0.00 24.80 -6.28
C GLU A 8 -0.30 25.03 -4.80
N THR A 9 -0.96 24.07 -4.14
CA THR A 9 -1.28 24.16 -2.70
C THR A 9 -0.01 24.18 -1.86
N ALA A 10 0.94 23.28 -2.13
CA ALA A 10 2.20 23.19 -1.41
C ALA A 10 3.02 24.49 -1.53
N THR A 11 3.08 25.08 -2.73
CA THR A 11 3.89 26.29 -2.97
C THR A 11 3.20 27.57 -2.56
N LYS A 12 1.93 27.78 -2.94
CA LYS A 12 1.22 29.06 -2.74
C LYS A 12 0.47 29.17 -1.43
N LYS A 13 -0.06 28.07 -0.89
CA LYS A 13 -0.86 28.09 0.36
C LYS A 13 -0.06 27.68 1.58
N LEU A 14 0.85 26.71 1.43
CA LEU A 14 1.69 26.21 2.52
C LEU A 14 3.10 26.83 2.51
N GLY A 15 3.46 27.59 1.46
CA GLY A 15 4.72 28.32 1.39
C GLY A 15 5.97 27.44 1.19
N ALA A 16 5.82 26.19 0.75
CA ALA A 16 6.96 25.33 0.46
C ALA A 16 7.76 25.87 -0.75
N HIS A 17 9.09 25.84 -0.65
CA HIS A 17 9.94 26.23 -1.78
C HIS A 17 9.70 25.33 -2.99
N ASN A 18 9.57 25.96 -4.17
CA ASN A 18 9.34 25.25 -5.42
C ASN A 18 10.45 24.22 -5.72
N SER A 19 11.70 24.51 -5.35
CA SER A 19 12.83 23.59 -5.51
C SER A 19 12.64 22.26 -4.76
N VAL A 20 11.91 22.25 -3.64
CA VAL A 20 11.58 21.04 -2.89
C VAL A 20 10.30 20.42 -3.44
N ALA A 21 9.23 21.21 -3.56
CA ALA A 21 7.90 20.72 -3.93
C ALA A 21 7.87 20.08 -5.33
N SER A 22 8.57 20.68 -6.31
CA SER A 22 8.64 20.18 -7.68
C SER A 22 9.32 18.81 -7.81
N PHE A 23 10.12 18.40 -6.82
CA PHE A 23 10.71 17.07 -6.77
C PHE A 23 9.88 16.11 -5.92
N THR A 24 9.51 16.51 -4.70
CA THR A 24 8.87 15.62 -3.73
C THR A 24 7.43 15.28 -4.07
N VAL A 25 6.66 16.19 -4.68
CA VAL A 25 5.25 15.93 -5.01
C VAL A 25 5.12 14.92 -6.16
N PRO A 26 5.84 15.06 -7.29
CA PRO A 26 5.80 14.04 -8.34
C PRO A 26 6.36 12.69 -7.89
N LEU A 27 7.47 12.69 -7.15
CA LEU A 27 8.05 11.46 -6.59
C LEU A 27 7.07 10.78 -5.62
N GLY A 28 6.52 11.54 -4.67
CA GLY A 28 5.54 11.04 -3.70
C GLY A 28 4.29 10.48 -4.38
N ALA A 29 3.83 11.06 -5.48
CA ALA A 29 2.67 10.55 -6.20
C ALA A 29 2.87 9.13 -6.79
N THR A 30 4.10 8.66 -6.97
CA THR A 30 4.40 7.31 -7.46
C THR A 30 4.79 6.35 -6.35
N ILE A 31 5.54 6.81 -5.34
CA ILE A 31 6.06 5.94 -4.28
C ILE A 31 5.20 5.91 -3.02
N ASN A 32 4.33 6.91 -2.81
CA ASN A 32 3.55 7.03 -1.58
C ASN A 32 2.17 6.39 -1.74
N MET A 33 2.13 5.08 -1.94
CA MET A 33 0.86 4.36 -2.01
C MET A 33 0.43 3.80 -0.65
N ASP A 34 0.51 4.59 0.42
CA ASP A 34 0.05 4.19 1.76
C ASP A 34 -1.40 3.73 1.76
N GLY A 35 -2.26 4.37 0.96
CA GLY A 35 -3.64 3.95 0.77
C GLY A 35 -3.74 2.52 0.22
N THR A 36 -2.83 2.12 -0.66
CA THR A 36 -2.74 0.73 -1.17
C THR A 36 -2.31 -0.23 -0.08
N ALA A 37 -1.31 0.11 0.74
CA ALA A 37 -0.88 -0.73 1.85
C ALA A 37 -2.03 -0.96 2.86
N ILE A 38 -2.73 0.11 3.23
CA ILE A 38 -3.89 0.04 4.13
C ILE A 38 -4.99 -0.83 3.52
N MET A 39 -5.34 -0.58 2.25
CA MET A 39 -6.37 -1.38 1.54
C MET A 39 -6.00 -2.86 1.52
N GLN A 40 -4.74 -3.20 1.22
CA GLN A 40 -4.28 -4.58 1.18
C GLN A 40 -4.29 -5.25 2.56
N GLY A 41 -3.86 -4.55 3.61
CA GLY A 41 -3.91 -5.06 4.98
C GLY A 41 -5.36 -5.31 5.43
N VAL A 42 -6.26 -4.36 5.21
CA VAL A 42 -7.68 -4.51 5.56
C VAL A 42 -8.34 -5.63 4.75
N ALA A 43 -8.07 -5.70 3.45
CA ALA A 43 -8.61 -6.75 2.58
C ALA A 43 -8.15 -8.16 3.01
N THR A 44 -6.90 -8.30 3.45
CA THR A 44 -6.37 -9.56 3.99
C THR A 44 -7.19 -10.03 5.18
N VAL A 45 -7.36 -9.16 6.17
CA VAL A 45 -8.10 -9.49 7.39
C VAL A 45 -9.56 -9.80 7.07
N PHE A 46 -10.17 -9.03 6.17
CA PHE A 46 -11.53 -9.29 5.72
C PHE A 46 -11.68 -10.66 5.05
N ILE A 47 -10.80 -11.00 4.11
CA ILE A 47 -10.81 -12.29 3.41
C ILE A 47 -10.58 -13.43 4.41
N ALA A 48 -9.63 -13.27 5.33
CA ALA A 48 -9.38 -14.28 6.36
C ALA A 48 -10.62 -14.54 7.22
N GLN A 49 -11.34 -13.49 7.62
CA GLN A 49 -12.59 -13.62 8.36
C GLN A 49 -13.71 -14.29 7.54
N VAL A 50 -13.85 -13.95 6.25
CA VAL A 50 -14.87 -14.54 5.36
C VAL A 50 -14.65 -16.04 5.17
N PHE A 51 -13.39 -16.48 5.07
CA PHE A 51 -13.05 -17.89 4.86
C PHE A 51 -12.73 -18.64 6.16
N ALA A 52 -12.92 -18.02 7.34
CA ALA A 52 -12.55 -18.60 8.64
C ALA A 52 -11.09 -19.09 8.70
N VAL A 53 -10.18 -18.30 8.11
CA VAL A 53 -8.73 -18.48 8.18
C VAL A 53 -8.20 -17.79 9.43
N ASP A 54 -7.58 -18.56 10.32
CA ASP A 54 -6.87 -18.00 11.47
C ASP A 54 -5.50 -17.45 11.02
N LEU A 55 -5.34 -16.13 11.14
CA LEU A 55 -4.07 -15.47 10.87
C LEU A 55 -3.19 -15.51 12.12
N THR A 56 -2.00 -16.09 11.97
CA THR A 56 -0.96 -16.06 13.00
C THR A 56 -0.26 -14.71 13.02
N ILE A 57 0.49 -14.43 14.10
CA ILE A 57 1.32 -13.21 14.20
C ILE A 57 2.33 -13.14 13.04
N SER A 58 2.88 -14.28 12.59
CA SER A 58 3.77 -14.33 11.42
C SER A 58 3.07 -13.93 10.13
N ASP A 59 1.80 -14.30 9.95
CA ASP A 59 1.04 -13.93 8.75
C ASP A 59 0.77 -12.42 8.72
N TYR A 60 0.41 -11.84 9.87
CA TYR A 60 0.27 -10.38 9.99
C TYR A 60 1.57 -9.64 9.67
N LEU A 61 2.71 -10.12 10.18
CA LEU A 61 4.02 -9.52 9.88
C LEU A 61 4.35 -9.62 8.38
N MET A 62 4.08 -10.76 7.76
CA MET A 62 4.31 -10.97 6.33
C MET A 62 3.42 -10.06 5.49
N VAL A 63 2.14 -9.89 5.86
CA VAL A 63 1.20 -8.98 5.20
C VAL A 63 1.66 -7.53 5.32
N ILE A 64 2.07 -7.09 6.51
CA ILE A 64 2.58 -5.72 6.73
C ILE A 64 3.81 -5.48 5.84
N LEU A 65 4.80 -6.37 5.87
CA LEU A 65 6.02 -6.23 5.07
C LEU A 65 5.71 -6.18 3.56
N THR A 66 4.89 -7.11 3.08
CA THR A 66 4.59 -7.20 1.65
C THR A 66 3.70 -6.06 1.16
N ALA A 67 2.73 -5.61 1.96
CA ALA A 67 1.90 -4.45 1.65
C ALA A 67 2.70 -3.14 1.62
N THR A 68 3.64 -2.95 2.57
CA THR A 68 4.54 -1.79 2.58
C THR A 68 5.53 -1.83 1.42
N LEU A 69 6.04 -3.01 1.04
CA LEU A 69 6.92 -3.12 -0.13
C LEU A 69 6.14 -2.84 -1.43
N ALA A 70 4.90 -3.34 -1.52
CA ALA A 70 4.02 -3.08 -2.66
C ALA A 70 3.60 -1.61 -2.78
N SER A 71 3.51 -0.86 -1.67
CA SER A 71 3.13 0.56 -1.70
C SER A 71 4.22 1.48 -2.26
N VAL A 72 5.48 1.05 -2.23
CA VAL A 72 6.61 1.82 -2.76
C VAL A 72 6.95 1.41 -4.20
N GLY A 73 6.64 0.17 -4.59
CA GLY A 73 7.04 -0.41 -5.87
C GLY A 73 5.95 -1.24 -6.53
N THR A 74 5.06 -0.59 -7.28
CA THR A 74 3.96 -1.24 -8.01
C THR A 74 4.39 -2.22 -9.11
N ALA A 75 5.68 -2.35 -9.42
CA ALA A 75 6.14 -3.15 -10.57
C ALA A 75 6.68 -4.56 -10.25
N GLY A 76 6.94 -4.94 -8.99
CA GLY A 76 7.74 -6.17 -8.75
C GLY A 76 7.47 -6.99 -7.49
N VAL A 77 6.61 -6.54 -6.58
CA VAL A 77 6.36 -7.27 -5.34
C VAL A 77 5.16 -8.20 -5.52
N PRO A 78 5.30 -9.52 -5.31
CA PRO A 78 4.17 -10.44 -5.28
C PRO A 78 3.11 -9.91 -4.31
N GLY A 79 1.93 -9.59 -4.83
CA GLY A 79 0.90 -8.91 -4.06
C GLY A 79 0.31 -9.79 -2.96
N VAL A 80 -0.31 -9.12 -1.98
CA VAL A 80 -1.03 -9.72 -0.85
C VAL A 80 -2.09 -10.75 -1.27
N GLY A 81 -2.65 -10.60 -2.47
CA GLY A 81 -3.58 -11.57 -3.04
C GLY A 81 -3.01 -12.98 -3.24
N LEU A 82 -1.72 -13.11 -3.60
CA LEU A 82 -1.07 -14.42 -3.74
C LEU A 82 -0.88 -15.10 -2.37
N ILE A 83 -0.61 -14.32 -1.33
CA ILE A 83 -0.43 -14.82 0.04
C ILE A 83 -1.76 -15.35 0.58
N MET A 84 -2.84 -14.58 0.42
CA MET A 84 -4.19 -15.02 0.81
C MET A 84 -4.63 -16.26 0.06
N LEU A 85 -4.37 -16.31 -1.26
CA LEU A 85 -4.73 -17.45 -2.08
C LEU A 85 -3.96 -18.71 -1.67
N ALA A 86 -2.66 -18.58 -1.34
CA ALA A 86 -1.87 -19.68 -0.79
C ALA A 86 -2.38 -20.16 0.58
N MET A 87 -2.75 -19.25 1.49
CA MET A 87 -3.30 -19.62 2.81
C MET A 87 -4.63 -20.36 2.72
N VAL A 88 -5.55 -19.87 1.88
CA VAL A 88 -6.85 -20.53 1.66
C VAL A 88 -6.66 -21.90 1.01
N LEU A 89 -5.80 -22.02 -0.01
CA LEU A 89 -5.51 -23.32 -0.63
C LEU A 89 -4.91 -24.33 0.36
N ASN A 90 -4.12 -23.87 1.32
CA ASN A 90 -3.55 -24.71 2.38
C ASN A 90 -4.57 -25.12 3.46
N GLN A 91 -5.72 -24.45 3.54
CA GLN A 91 -6.83 -24.84 4.44
C GLN A 91 -7.82 -25.81 3.77
N VAL A 92 -8.03 -25.67 2.46
CA VAL A 92 -9.01 -26.47 1.70
C VAL A 92 -8.39 -27.80 1.20
N GLY A 93 -7.07 -27.98 1.39
CA GLY A 93 -6.32 -29.22 1.15
C GLY A 93 -5.90 -29.89 2.45
#